data_AF-A0A146KIR4-F1
#
_entry.id   AF-A0A146KIR4-F1
#
_cell.length_a   1.000
_cell.length_b   1.000
_cell.length_c   1.000
_cell.angle_alpha   90.00
_cell.angle_beta   90.00
_cell.angle_gamma   90.00
#
_symmetry.space_group_name_H-M   'P 1'
#
loop_
_entity.id
_entity.type
_entity.pdbx_description
1 polymer ?
#
loop_
_entity_poly.entity_id
_entity_poly.type
_entity_poly.pdbx_seq_one_letter_code
_entity_poly.pdbx_strand_id
1 'polypeptide(L)'
;FSSLKAENLESISAFMFTDSSVQQLLCPKVLQIGRYAFCNCPLKKINLQSLKKLELGEFENCKQLEEIKTPLLKQIGFAAFRNCTSLRYLTLDSLEEIEAPFLQHCNLMRFTARNLVQTCADAFQECKIAVIEAPLLKNINGCQLFRMFSAEQIFKMFPQVQLTVNCYCRKYVQWKCPQIKASQEIRTTRMFVQAEKERKILYAKKIRQKTYQQLTQNKICDIIQDIKKMAKQ
;
A
#
# COMPACT_ATOMS: atom_id res chain seq x y z
N PHE A 1 19.65 5.40 -24.86
CA PHE A 1 18.48 5.16 -25.72
C PHE A 1 17.28 5.86 -25.11
N SER A 2 16.56 6.71 -25.86
CA SER A 2 15.43 7.49 -25.32
C SER A 2 14.13 6.68 -25.21
N SER A 3 14.02 5.56 -25.91
CA SER A 3 12.84 4.69 -25.90
C SER A 3 13.26 3.22 -25.83
N LEU A 4 12.64 2.46 -24.93
CA LEU A 4 12.71 1.01 -24.85
C LEU A 4 11.44 0.44 -25.48
N LYS A 5 11.58 -0.17 -26.65
CA LYS A 5 10.48 -0.83 -27.37
C LYS A 5 10.85 -2.29 -27.59
N ALA A 6 10.07 -3.20 -27.03
CA ALA A 6 10.30 -4.63 -27.17
C ALA A 6 8.97 -5.39 -27.14
N GLU A 7 8.53 -5.88 -28.30
CA GLU A 7 7.21 -6.48 -28.46
C GLU A 7 7.09 -7.88 -27.86
N ASN A 8 8.22 -8.59 -27.70
CA ASN A 8 8.28 -9.95 -27.18
C ASN A 8 8.98 -10.07 -25.83
N LEU A 9 9.30 -8.93 -25.20
CA LEU A 9 9.91 -8.94 -23.86
C LEU A 9 8.86 -9.34 -22.82
N GLU A 10 9.12 -10.39 -22.06
CA GLU A 10 8.19 -10.93 -21.05
C GLU A 10 8.51 -10.47 -19.63
N SER A 11 9.77 -10.18 -19.34
CA SER A 11 10.22 -9.79 -18.00
C SER A 11 11.32 -8.73 -18.05
N ILE A 12 11.38 -7.92 -17.00
CA ILE A 12 12.41 -6.91 -16.79
C ILE A 12 13.00 -7.12 -15.41
N SER A 13 14.31 -7.30 -15.33
CA SER A 13 15.01 -7.61 -14.08
C SER A 13 15.01 -6.42 -13.11
N ALA A 14 15.14 -6.73 -11.82
CA ALA A 14 15.28 -5.71 -10.78
C ALA A 14 16.48 -4.80 -11.07
N PHE A 15 16.32 -3.51 -10.81
CA PHE A 15 17.32 -2.46 -11.03
C PHE A 15 17.87 -2.30 -12.46
N MET A 16 17.33 -3.02 -13.46
CA MET A 16 17.93 -3.13 -14.79
C MET A 16 18.12 -1.78 -15.51
N PHE A 17 17.21 -0.83 -15.30
CA PHE A 17 17.26 0.51 -15.88
C PHE A 17 17.28 1.61 -14.82
N THR A 18 17.65 1.31 -13.56
CA THR A 18 17.76 2.35 -12.53
C THR A 18 18.73 3.45 -12.99
N ASP A 19 18.36 4.71 -12.78
CA ASP A 19 19.10 5.91 -13.22
C ASP A 19 19.37 5.98 -14.74
N SER A 20 18.67 5.17 -15.54
CA SER A 20 18.83 5.18 -17.00
C SER A 20 18.15 6.40 -17.63
N SER A 21 18.53 6.68 -18.88
CA SER A 21 17.99 7.80 -19.69
C SER A 21 16.72 7.44 -20.48
N VAL A 22 16.08 6.30 -20.17
CA VAL A 22 14.88 5.84 -20.88
C VAL A 22 13.70 6.77 -20.61
N GLN A 23 13.12 7.33 -21.67
CA GLN A 23 11.98 8.25 -21.60
C GLN A 23 10.65 7.62 -22.01
N GLN A 24 10.68 6.50 -22.73
CA GLN A 24 9.47 5.79 -23.16
C GLN A 24 9.64 4.29 -23.00
N LEU A 25 8.62 3.64 -22.45
CA LEU A 25 8.57 2.19 -22.27
C LEU A 25 7.37 1.62 -23.03
N LEU A 26 7.61 0.92 -24.14
CA LEU A 26 6.58 0.30 -24.98
C LEU A 26 6.85 -1.21 -25.09
N CYS A 27 6.43 -1.95 -24.08
CA CYS A 27 6.67 -3.40 -23.98
C CYS A 27 5.36 -4.12 -23.63
N PRO A 28 4.45 -4.31 -24.60
CA PRO A 28 3.07 -4.71 -24.31
C PRO A 28 2.96 -6.12 -23.70
N LYS A 29 3.91 -7.02 -23.97
CA LYS A 29 3.92 -8.41 -23.47
C LYS A 29 4.61 -8.61 -22.12
N VAL A 30 5.17 -7.56 -21.51
CA VAL A 30 5.83 -7.69 -20.21
C VAL A 30 4.81 -8.08 -19.14
N LEU A 31 5.10 -9.19 -18.47
CA LEU A 31 4.29 -9.77 -17.40
C LEU A 31 4.81 -9.38 -16.02
N GLN A 32 6.12 -9.15 -15.90
CA GLN A 32 6.81 -8.90 -14.63
C GLN A 32 7.88 -7.83 -14.78
N ILE A 33 7.94 -6.94 -13.80
CA ILE A 33 9.00 -5.93 -13.65
C ILE A 33 9.56 -6.11 -12.25
N GLY A 34 10.88 -6.29 -12.16
CA GLY A 34 11.56 -6.40 -10.89
C GLY A 34 11.61 -5.07 -10.16
N ARG A 35 11.71 -5.16 -8.83
CA ARG A 35 11.82 -3.98 -7.94
C ARG A 35 12.79 -2.92 -8.47
N TYR A 36 12.36 -1.66 -8.37
CA TYR A 36 13.15 -0.49 -8.77
C TYR A 36 13.69 -0.49 -10.21
N ALA A 37 13.18 -1.35 -11.11
CA ALA A 37 13.75 -1.51 -12.45
C ALA A 37 13.87 -0.20 -13.23
N PHE A 38 12.98 0.76 -13.03
CA PHE A 38 13.00 2.08 -13.68
C PHE A 38 13.08 3.23 -12.68
N CYS A 39 13.60 2.98 -11.47
CA CYS A 39 13.77 4.03 -10.48
C CYS A 39 14.65 5.18 -11.03
N ASN A 40 14.26 6.43 -10.76
CA ASN A 40 14.90 7.66 -11.24
C ASN A 40 14.97 7.83 -12.77
N CYS A 41 14.24 7.04 -13.57
CA CYS A 41 14.21 7.23 -15.02
C CYS A 41 13.39 8.49 -15.41
N PRO A 42 13.78 9.22 -16.47
CA PRO A 42 12.99 10.31 -17.02
C PRO A 42 11.83 9.80 -17.91
N LEU A 43 11.16 8.72 -17.50
CA LEU A 43 10.03 8.14 -18.22
C LEU A 43 8.90 9.16 -18.31
N LYS A 44 8.38 9.37 -19.52
CA LYS A 44 7.22 10.21 -19.83
C LYS A 44 5.98 9.38 -20.12
N LYS A 45 6.17 8.25 -20.82
CA LYS A 45 5.10 7.37 -21.29
C LYS A 45 5.43 5.91 -21.05
N ILE A 46 4.48 5.18 -20.48
CA ILE A 46 4.56 3.74 -20.22
C ILE A 46 3.36 3.05 -20.87
N ASN A 47 3.62 1.99 -21.62
CA ASN A 47 2.62 1.10 -22.19
C ASN A 47 2.99 -0.36 -21.91
N LEU A 48 2.29 -0.97 -20.97
CA LEU A 48 2.50 -2.33 -20.46
C LEU A 48 1.14 -3.04 -20.35
N GLN A 49 0.62 -3.47 -21.51
CA GLN A 49 -0.74 -4.01 -21.64
C GLN A 49 -0.98 -5.27 -20.79
N SER A 50 0.01 -6.16 -20.73
CA SER A 50 -0.09 -7.46 -20.06
C SER A 50 0.38 -7.49 -18.60
N LEU A 51 0.90 -6.37 -18.08
CA LEU A 51 1.44 -6.31 -16.73
C LEU A 51 0.34 -6.49 -15.68
N LYS A 52 0.53 -7.46 -14.77
CA LYS A 52 -0.46 -7.80 -13.73
C LYS A 52 -0.08 -7.33 -12.33
N LYS A 53 1.22 -7.12 -12.07
CA LYS A 53 1.73 -6.84 -10.73
C LYS A 53 2.90 -5.85 -10.76
N LEU A 54 2.90 -4.95 -9.78
CA LEU A 54 4.06 -4.17 -9.33
C LEU A 54 4.29 -4.50 -7.86
N GLU A 55 5.55 -4.59 -7.43
CA GLU A 55 5.93 -5.06 -6.10
C GLU A 55 6.55 -3.96 -5.24
N LEU A 56 7.56 -3.25 -5.74
CA LEU A 56 8.30 -2.26 -4.97
C LEU A 56 9.04 -1.25 -5.85
N GLY A 57 8.54 -0.01 -5.86
CA GLY A 57 9.27 1.15 -6.36
C GLY A 57 9.68 1.11 -7.83
N GLU A 58 9.02 0.31 -8.68
CA GLU A 58 9.45 0.07 -10.06
C GLU A 58 9.60 1.36 -10.87
N PHE A 59 8.73 2.34 -10.65
CA PHE A 59 8.74 3.66 -11.28
C PHE A 59 8.93 4.78 -10.25
N GLU A 60 9.58 4.50 -9.12
CA GLU A 60 9.90 5.51 -8.13
C GLU A 60 10.75 6.63 -8.76
N ASN A 61 10.47 7.89 -8.40
CA ASN A 61 11.15 9.08 -8.89
C ASN A 61 11.12 9.26 -10.43
N CYS A 62 10.19 8.60 -11.13
CA CYS A 62 9.89 8.92 -12.54
C CYS A 62 9.15 10.26 -12.64
N LYS A 63 9.83 11.36 -12.29
CA LYS A 63 9.23 12.69 -12.08
C LYS A 63 8.59 13.27 -13.34
N GLN A 64 9.01 12.82 -14.53
CA GLN A 64 8.47 13.24 -15.82
C GLN A 64 7.31 12.37 -16.32
N LEU A 65 6.87 11.36 -15.55
CA LEU A 65 5.85 10.42 -15.99
C LEU A 65 4.50 11.12 -16.08
N GLU A 66 3.96 11.19 -17.30
CA GLU A 66 2.68 11.85 -17.60
C GLU A 66 1.58 10.83 -17.93
N GLU A 67 1.95 9.75 -18.62
CA GLU A 67 1.00 8.77 -19.16
C GLU A 67 1.46 7.34 -18.84
N ILE A 68 0.56 6.56 -18.25
CA ILE A 68 0.75 5.12 -18.02
C ILE A 68 -0.48 4.33 -18.46
N LYS A 69 -0.24 3.26 -19.21
CA LYS A 69 -1.26 2.30 -19.65
C LYS A 69 -0.93 0.90 -19.15
N THR A 70 -1.67 0.47 -18.13
CA THR A 70 -1.55 -0.85 -17.48
C THR A 70 -2.96 -1.41 -17.19
N PRO A 71 -3.74 -1.76 -18.23
CA PRO A 71 -5.16 -2.08 -18.08
C PRO A 71 -5.42 -3.35 -17.26
N LEU A 72 -4.47 -4.28 -17.20
CA LEU A 72 -4.58 -5.57 -16.50
C LEU A 72 -3.88 -5.58 -15.14
N LEU A 73 -3.41 -4.43 -14.65
CA LEU A 73 -2.71 -4.33 -13.36
C LEU A 73 -3.67 -4.57 -12.20
N LYS A 74 -3.44 -5.65 -11.46
CA LYS A 74 -4.30 -6.13 -10.37
C LYS A 74 -3.70 -5.91 -8.98
N GLN A 75 -2.38 -5.84 -8.88
CA GLN A 75 -1.65 -5.72 -7.62
C GLN A 75 -0.58 -4.65 -7.75
N ILE A 76 -0.50 -3.77 -6.75
CA ILE A 76 0.48 -2.69 -6.70
C ILE A 76 1.03 -2.60 -5.31
N GLY A 77 2.34 -2.79 -5.22
CA GLY A 77 3.07 -2.70 -3.97
C GLY A 77 3.57 -1.30 -3.65
N PHE A 78 4.37 -1.26 -2.60
CA PHE A 78 4.81 -0.01 -1.97
C PHE A 78 5.62 0.86 -2.93
N ALA A 79 5.36 2.17 -2.89
CA ALA A 79 6.11 3.19 -3.61
C ALA A 79 6.21 3.02 -5.14
N ALA A 80 5.40 2.16 -5.77
CA ALA A 80 5.50 1.85 -7.21
C ALA A 80 5.55 3.09 -8.13
N PHE A 81 4.84 4.18 -7.76
CA PHE A 81 4.88 5.48 -8.45
C PHE A 81 5.29 6.62 -7.52
N ARG A 82 5.99 6.36 -6.42
CA ARG A 82 6.42 7.41 -5.48
C ARG A 82 7.17 8.52 -6.23
N ASN A 83 6.89 9.78 -5.89
CA ASN A 83 7.48 10.98 -6.53
C ASN A 83 7.24 11.10 -8.05
N CYS A 84 6.24 10.43 -8.64
CA CYS A 84 5.81 10.68 -10.02
C CYS A 84 5.01 12.00 -10.12
N THR A 85 5.69 13.13 -9.96
CA THR A 85 5.08 14.45 -9.75
C THR A 85 4.34 15.02 -10.96
N SER A 86 4.67 14.57 -12.18
CA SER A 86 3.97 14.97 -13.42
C SER A 86 2.74 14.12 -13.73
N LEU A 87 2.49 13.03 -12.98
CA LEU A 87 1.38 12.12 -13.25
C LEU A 87 0.06 12.77 -12.79
N ARG A 88 -0.75 13.23 -13.74
CA ARG A 88 -2.02 13.94 -13.47
C ARG A 88 -3.23 13.02 -13.46
N TYR A 89 -3.21 11.97 -14.27
CA TYR A 89 -4.32 11.05 -14.44
C TYR A 89 -3.81 9.62 -14.29
N LEU A 90 -4.51 8.82 -13.49
CA LEU A 90 -4.19 7.41 -13.33
C LEU A 90 -5.47 6.59 -13.32
N THR A 91 -5.54 5.63 -14.24
CA THR A 91 -6.66 4.70 -14.38
C THR A 91 -6.18 3.28 -14.14
N LEU A 92 -6.75 2.61 -13.15
CA LEU A 92 -6.40 1.26 -12.69
C LEU A 92 -7.67 0.45 -12.45
N ASP A 93 -8.42 0.20 -13.52
CA ASP A 93 -9.74 -0.43 -13.41
C ASP A 93 -9.71 -1.90 -12.99
N SER A 94 -8.59 -2.61 -13.22
CA SER A 94 -8.41 -3.99 -12.78
C SER A 94 -7.93 -4.11 -11.32
N LEU A 95 -7.66 -3.00 -10.65
CA LEU A 95 -7.20 -2.99 -9.26
C LEU A 95 -8.40 -3.20 -8.33
N GLU A 96 -8.36 -4.28 -7.55
CA GLU A 96 -9.43 -4.63 -6.60
C GLU A 96 -9.12 -4.13 -5.17
N GLU A 97 -7.84 -4.02 -4.82
CA GLU A 97 -7.37 -3.61 -3.50
C GLU A 97 -6.09 -2.77 -3.57
N ILE A 98 -5.98 -1.78 -2.67
CA ILE A 98 -4.72 -1.09 -2.40
C ILE A 98 -4.16 -1.60 -1.07
N GLU A 99 -3.13 -2.44 -1.13
CA GLU A 99 -2.51 -3.05 0.06
C GLU A 99 -1.42 -2.16 0.69
N ALA A 100 -0.80 -1.28 -0.12
CA ALA A 100 0.31 -0.42 0.32
C ALA A 100 0.24 0.99 -0.33
N PRO A 101 0.80 2.02 0.32
CA PRO A 101 0.95 3.35 -0.27
C PRO A 101 1.84 3.27 -1.52
N PHE A 102 1.29 3.65 -2.69
CA PHE A 102 1.98 3.54 -3.97
C PHE A 102 2.16 4.89 -4.70
N LEU A 103 1.42 5.94 -4.27
CA LEU A 103 1.40 7.28 -4.86
C LEU A 103 1.99 8.37 -3.97
N GLN A 104 2.88 8.02 -3.05
CA GLN A 104 3.48 8.99 -2.12
C GLN A 104 4.13 10.15 -2.88
N HIS A 105 3.83 11.38 -2.45
CA HIS A 105 4.30 12.63 -3.06
C HIS A 105 3.88 12.86 -4.53
N CYS A 106 2.85 12.17 -5.02
CA CYS A 106 2.26 12.45 -6.34
C CYS A 106 1.24 13.60 -6.29
N ASN A 107 0.98 14.22 -7.44
CA ASN A 107 0.04 15.35 -7.60
C ASN A 107 -1.00 15.04 -8.70
N LEU A 108 -1.92 14.13 -8.41
CA LEU A 108 -2.96 13.73 -9.35
C LEU A 108 -4.13 14.73 -9.37
N MET A 109 -4.65 14.97 -10.56
CA MET A 109 -5.96 15.61 -10.73
C MET A 109 -7.08 14.58 -10.54
N ARG A 110 -6.93 13.38 -11.10
CA ARG A 110 -7.94 12.33 -11.02
C ARG A 110 -7.34 10.94 -10.92
N PHE A 111 -7.85 10.17 -9.98
CA PHE A 111 -7.59 8.74 -9.84
C PHE A 111 -8.87 7.96 -10.10
N THR A 112 -8.82 6.96 -10.99
CA THR A 112 -9.98 6.14 -11.37
C THR A 112 -9.62 4.67 -11.18
N ALA A 113 -10.41 3.95 -10.39
CA ALA A 113 -10.26 2.51 -10.16
C ALA A 113 -11.64 1.88 -9.98
N ARG A 114 -12.26 1.48 -11.10
CA ARG A 114 -13.67 1.06 -11.12
C ARG A 114 -13.97 -0.18 -10.27
N ASN A 115 -13.03 -1.12 -10.19
CA ASN A 115 -13.19 -2.36 -9.42
C ASN A 115 -12.58 -2.30 -8.01
N LEU A 116 -12.10 -1.14 -7.56
CA LEU A 116 -11.49 -1.01 -6.24
C LEU A 116 -12.55 -1.20 -5.15
N VAL A 117 -12.36 -2.19 -4.28
CA VAL A 117 -13.28 -2.53 -3.18
C VAL A 117 -12.77 -2.04 -1.83
N GLN A 118 -11.45 -2.05 -1.63
CA GLN A 118 -10.85 -1.68 -0.34
C GLN A 118 -9.46 -1.03 -0.45
N THR A 119 -9.12 -0.22 0.55
CA THR A 119 -7.80 0.43 0.65
C THR A 119 -7.14 0.18 2.01
N CYS A 120 -5.81 0.18 2.06
CA CYS A 120 -5.04 0.25 3.30
C CYS A 120 -5.14 1.65 3.95
N ALA A 121 -4.64 1.78 5.18
CA ALA A 121 -4.80 2.98 6.01
C ALA A 121 -4.17 4.25 5.41
N ASP A 122 -3.09 4.06 4.67
CA ASP A 122 -2.20 5.12 4.18
C ASP A 122 -2.15 5.12 2.64
N ALA A 123 -3.16 4.55 1.98
CA ALA A 123 -3.20 4.30 0.53
C ALA A 123 -2.82 5.52 -0.33
N PHE A 124 -3.16 6.72 0.13
CA PHE A 124 -2.89 7.97 -0.58
C PHE A 124 -1.88 8.86 0.15
N GLN A 125 -1.10 8.33 1.10
CA GLN A 125 -0.29 9.13 2.02
C GLN A 125 0.57 10.13 1.26
N GLU A 126 0.54 11.39 1.71
CA GLU A 126 1.34 12.48 1.11
C GLU A 126 1.10 12.68 -0.39
N CYS A 127 0.01 12.14 -0.93
CA CYS A 127 -0.46 12.38 -2.28
C CYS A 127 -1.46 13.53 -2.28
N LYS A 128 -1.38 14.42 -3.28
CA LYS A 128 -2.41 15.41 -3.58
C LYS A 128 -3.30 14.85 -4.68
N ILE A 129 -4.59 14.71 -4.40
CA ILE A 129 -5.59 14.18 -5.34
C ILE A 129 -6.83 15.06 -5.26
N ALA A 130 -7.39 15.47 -6.41
CA ALA A 130 -8.60 16.29 -6.44
C ALA A 130 -9.89 15.46 -6.59
N VAL A 131 -9.85 14.37 -7.37
CA VAL A 131 -11.01 13.50 -7.61
C VAL A 131 -10.60 12.04 -7.54
N ILE A 132 -11.42 11.23 -6.87
CA ILE A 132 -11.30 9.78 -6.86
C ILE A 132 -12.61 9.17 -7.37
N GLU A 133 -12.52 8.35 -8.42
CA GLU A 133 -13.64 7.62 -9.03
C GLU A 133 -13.46 6.12 -8.75
N ALA A 134 -14.10 5.63 -7.70
CA ALA A 134 -14.09 4.22 -7.31
C ALA A 134 -15.51 3.78 -6.87
N PRO A 135 -16.43 3.53 -7.82
CA PRO A 135 -17.85 3.26 -7.52
C PRO A 135 -18.09 2.00 -6.67
N LEU A 136 -17.18 1.03 -6.69
CA LEU A 136 -17.27 -0.21 -5.90
C LEU A 136 -16.55 -0.14 -4.55
N LEU A 137 -15.98 1.02 -4.20
CA LEU A 137 -15.23 1.17 -2.95
C LEU A 137 -16.19 1.02 -1.77
N LYS A 138 -15.92 0.06 -0.89
CA LYS A 138 -16.73 -0.24 0.30
C LYS A 138 -15.99 0.05 1.59
N ASN A 139 -14.68 -0.22 1.62
CA ASN A 139 -13.88 -0.15 2.85
C ASN A 139 -12.71 0.83 2.68
N ILE A 140 -12.75 1.91 3.46
CA ILE A 140 -11.65 2.88 3.55
C ILE A 140 -10.98 2.66 4.90
N ASN A 141 -9.80 2.06 4.91
CA ASN A 141 -9.01 2.00 6.14
C ASN A 141 -8.30 3.35 6.37
N GLY A 142 -8.08 3.72 7.63
CA GLY A 142 -7.41 4.98 7.99
C GLY A 142 -8.29 6.23 7.87
N CYS A 143 -7.77 7.37 8.33
CA CYS A 143 -8.48 8.67 8.29
C CYS A 143 -7.99 9.58 7.15
N GLN A 144 -7.14 9.07 6.27
CA GLN A 144 -6.33 9.92 5.41
C GLN A 144 -7.17 10.67 4.37
N LEU A 145 -8.12 10.00 3.73
CA LEU A 145 -9.05 10.65 2.81
C LEU A 145 -9.86 11.76 3.50
N PHE A 146 -10.21 11.57 4.78
CA PHE A 146 -10.93 12.58 5.57
C PHE A 146 -10.06 13.74 6.07
N ARG A 147 -8.74 13.65 5.91
CA ARG A 147 -7.83 14.80 6.05
C ARG A 147 -7.71 15.58 4.74
N MET A 148 -8.03 14.96 3.61
CA MET A 148 -7.92 15.54 2.27
C MET A 148 -9.24 16.12 1.78
N PHE A 149 -10.36 15.51 2.16
CA PHE A 149 -11.70 15.84 1.69
C PHE A 149 -12.66 15.98 2.87
N SER A 150 -13.68 16.82 2.71
CA SER A 150 -14.79 16.84 3.65
C SER A 150 -15.57 15.53 3.60
N ALA A 151 -16.29 15.21 4.69
CA ALA A 151 -17.16 14.03 4.72
C ALA A 151 -18.21 14.06 3.59
N GLU A 152 -18.79 15.22 3.31
CA GLU A 152 -19.76 15.42 2.23
C GLU A 152 -19.16 15.09 0.86
N GLN A 153 -17.93 15.55 0.60
CA GLN A 153 -17.22 15.22 -0.63
C GLN A 153 -16.98 13.71 -0.74
N ILE A 154 -16.59 13.06 0.35
CA ILE A 154 -16.34 11.60 0.37
C ILE A 154 -17.62 10.82 0.11
N PHE A 155 -18.73 11.13 0.78
CA PHE A 155 -20.00 10.43 0.54
C PHE A 155 -20.58 10.72 -0.85
N LYS A 156 -20.29 11.90 -1.42
CA LYS A 156 -20.63 12.21 -2.81
C LYS A 156 -19.80 11.39 -3.80
N MET A 157 -18.51 11.22 -3.55
CA MET A 157 -17.61 10.40 -4.38
C MET A 157 -17.89 8.90 -4.24
N PHE A 158 -18.27 8.44 -3.03
CA PHE A 158 -18.46 7.04 -2.72
C PHE A 158 -19.80 6.78 -2.01
N PRO A 159 -20.94 6.80 -2.73
CA PRO A 159 -22.26 6.63 -2.12
C PRO A 159 -22.45 5.26 -1.44
N GLN A 160 -21.72 4.24 -1.90
CA GLN A 160 -21.82 2.86 -1.41
C GLN A 160 -20.84 2.55 -0.25
N VAL A 161 -19.98 3.50 0.15
CA VAL A 161 -19.07 3.29 1.29
C VAL A 161 -19.91 3.19 2.55
N GLN A 162 -20.09 1.95 3.01
CA GLN A 162 -20.50 1.70 4.38
C GLN A 162 -19.40 2.24 5.28
N LEU A 163 -19.75 2.83 6.42
CA LEU A 163 -18.86 3.65 7.23
C LEU A 163 -17.72 2.87 7.93
N THR A 164 -17.11 1.85 7.30
CA THR A 164 -15.92 1.02 7.66
C THR A 164 -14.61 1.79 7.69
N VAL A 165 -14.61 2.96 8.34
CA VAL A 165 -13.38 3.69 8.67
C VAL A 165 -12.69 3.03 9.85
N ASN A 166 -11.79 2.08 9.56
CA ASN A 166 -10.89 1.51 10.57
C ASN A 166 -9.70 2.47 10.76
N CYS A 167 -9.84 3.51 11.59
CA CYS A 167 -8.69 4.36 11.95
C CYS A 167 -8.01 3.88 13.23
N TYR A 168 -6.69 3.71 13.17
CA TYR A 168 -5.84 3.44 14.32
C TYR A 168 -5.27 4.72 14.96
N CYS A 169 -5.63 5.88 14.41
CA CYS A 169 -5.16 7.19 14.82
C CYS A 169 -5.85 7.69 16.11
N ARG A 170 -5.17 7.63 17.26
CA ARG A 170 -5.67 8.16 18.54
C ARG A 170 -5.73 9.70 18.65
N LYS A 171 -5.41 10.44 17.59
CA LYS A 171 -5.35 11.92 17.62
C LYS A 171 -6.44 12.52 16.73
N TYR A 172 -7.41 13.14 17.40
CA TYR A 172 -8.28 14.21 16.90
C TYR A 172 -8.84 14.00 15.49
N VAL A 173 -9.93 13.23 15.41
CA VAL A 173 -10.90 13.49 14.36
C VAL A 173 -12.22 13.77 15.05
N GLN A 174 -12.53 15.06 15.26
CA GLN A 174 -13.88 15.48 15.61
C GLN A 174 -14.71 15.40 14.32
N TRP A 175 -15.37 14.27 14.12
CA TRP A 175 -16.22 14.04 12.96
C TRP A 175 -17.47 14.91 13.07
N LYS A 176 -17.49 16.06 12.39
CA LYS A 176 -18.64 16.98 12.36
C LYS A 176 -19.74 16.54 11.38
N CYS A 177 -19.69 15.32 10.83
CA CYS A 177 -20.75 14.81 9.96
C CYS A 177 -21.79 14.03 10.79
N PRO A 178 -23.08 14.40 10.75
CA PRO A 178 -24.15 13.70 11.49
C PRO A 178 -24.24 12.21 11.17
N GLN A 179 -24.03 11.81 9.91
CA GLN A 179 -24.03 10.40 9.49
C GLN A 179 -22.86 9.61 10.10
N ILE A 180 -21.70 10.27 10.27
CA ILE A 180 -20.52 9.65 10.90
C ILE A 180 -20.74 9.49 12.41
N LYS A 181 -21.34 10.49 13.10
CA LYS A 181 -21.69 10.37 14.53
C LYS A 181 -22.60 9.16 14.80
N ALA A 182 -23.67 9.00 14.02
CA ALA A 182 -24.60 7.88 14.15
C ALA A 182 -23.90 6.51 13.95
N SER A 183 -22.96 6.41 13.01
CA SER A 183 -22.19 5.17 12.78
C SER A 183 -21.12 4.91 13.85
N GLN A 184 -20.54 5.97 14.43
CA GLN A 184 -19.54 5.86 15.49
C GLN A 184 -20.15 5.33 16.78
N GLU A 185 -21.33 5.80 17.17
CA GLU A 185 -22.05 5.29 18.34
C GLU A 185 -22.32 3.77 18.25
N ILE A 186 -22.65 3.27 17.05
CA ILE A 186 -22.88 1.84 16.81
C ILE A 186 -21.57 1.03 16.89
N ARG A 187 -20.44 1.61 16.47
CA ARG A 187 -19.14 0.91 16.41
C ARG A 187 -18.30 0.95 17.65
N THR A 188 -18.28 2.07 18.37
CA THR A 188 -17.57 2.15 19.65
C THR A 188 -18.13 1.09 20.60
N THR A 189 -19.44 0.86 20.58
CA THR A 189 -20.07 -0.16 21.42
C THR A 189 -19.65 -1.61 21.06
N ARG A 190 -19.37 -1.92 19.79
CA ARG A 190 -18.99 -3.29 19.33
C ARG A 190 -17.48 -3.56 19.27
N MET A 191 -16.66 -2.59 18.84
CA MET A 191 -15.21 -2.79 18.67
C MET A 191 -14.44 -2.75 20.00
N PHE A 192 -14.87 -1.94 20.97
CA PHE A 192 -14.15 -1.83 22.24
C PHE A 192 -14.19 -3.16 23.03
N VAL A 193 -15.32 -3.87 23.05
CA VAL A 193 -15.44 -5.13 23.78
C VAL A 193 -14.59 -6.24 23.15
N GLN A 194 -14.53 -6.31 21.82
CA GLN A 194 -13.83 -7.39 21.11
C GLN A 194 -12.32 -7.14 21.00
N ALA A 195 -11.90 -5.93 20.63
CA ALA A 195 -10.49 -5.60 20.47
C ALA A 195 -9.75 -5.59 21.82
N GLU A 196 -10.41 -5.21 22.91
CA GLU A 196 -9.80 -5.29 24.25
C GLU A 196 -9.63 -6.74 24.72
N LYS A 197 -10.61 -7.62 24.43
CA LYS A 197 -10.48 -9.07 24.66
C LYS A 197 -9.32 -9.66 23.87
N GLU A 198 -9.24 -9.40 22.56
CA GLU A 198 -8.19 -9.95 21.70
C GLU A 198 -6.79 -9.41 22.06
N ARG A 199 -6.68 -8.13 22.41
CA ARG A 199 -5.42 -7.52 22.84
C ARG A 199 -4.93 -8.08 24.17
N LYS A 200 -5.82 -8.32 25.14
CA LYS A 200 -5.49 -9.00 26.41
C LYS A 200 -5.01 -10.43 26.16
N ILE A 201 -5.66 -11.17 25.25
CA ILE A 201 -5.28 -12.54 24.87
C ILE A 201 -3.90 -12.58 24.19
N LEU A 202 -3.66 -11.71 23.21
CA LEU A 202 -2.40 -11.68 22.47
C LEU A 202 -1.21 -11.27 23.36
N TYR A 203 -1.44 -10.31 24.27
CA TYR A 203 -0.43 -9.88 25.24
C TYR A 203 -0.05 -11.01 26.21
N ALA A 204 -1.05 -11.73 26.74
CA ALA A 204 -0.82 -12.88 27.61
C ALA A 204 -0.06 -14.01 26.90
N LYS A 205 -0.36 -14.28 25.62
CA LYS A 205 0.37 -15.28 24.80
C LYS A 205 1.84 -14.90 24.61
N LYS A 206 2.13 -13.64 24.30
CA LYS A 206 3.52 -13.15 24.09
C LYS A 206 4.36 -13.21 25.36
N ILE A 207 3.79 -12.90 26.53
CA ILE A 207 4.49 -13.04 27.81
C ILE A 207 4.85 -14.51 28.05
N ARG A 208 3.89 -15.43 27.93
CA ARG A 208 4.13 -16.86 28.13
C ARG A 208 5.23 -17.41 27.22
N GLN A 209 5.24 -17.02 25.94
CA GLN A 209 6.23 -17.48 24.97
C GLN A 209 7.65 -16.99 25.32
N LYS A 210 7.80 -15.73 25.74
CA LYS A 210 9.09 -15.19 26.19
C LYS A 210 9.59 -15.87 27.46
N THR A 211 8.72 -16.07 28.44
CA THR A 211 9.09 -16.76 29.70
C THR A 211 9.54 -18.19 29.42
N TYR A 212 8.86 -18.90 28.50
CA TYR A 212 9.25 -20.25 28.12
C TYR A 212 10.62 -20.30 27.43
N GLN A 213 10.89 -19.40 26.48
CA GLN A 213 12.18 -19.30 25.77
C GLN A 213 13.35 -18.98 26.70
N GLN A 214 13.12 -18.10 27.69
CA GLN A 214 14.15 -17.72 28.65
C GLN A 214 14.46 -18.86 29.63
N LEU A 215 13.45 -19.60 30.10
CA LEU A 215 13.64 -20.80 30.92
C LEU A 215 14.39 -21.91 30.18
N THR A 216 14.13 -22.08 28.88
CA THR A 216 14.85 -23.07 28.04
C THR A 216 16.29 -22.66 27.82
N GLN A 217 16.56 -21.38 27.53
CA GLN A 217 17.93 -20.87 27.40
C GLN A 217 18.75 -21.06 28.69
N ASN A 218 18.18 -20.74 29.85
CA ASN A 218 18.89 -20.89 31.12
C ASN A 218 19.24 -22.35 31.40
N LYS A 219 18.30 -23.30 31.20
CA LYS A 219 18.58 -24.74 31.36
C LYS A 219 19.67 -25.25 30.41
N ILE A 220 19.69 -24.77 29.17
CA ILE A 220 20.73 -25.15 28.20
C ILE A 220 22.10 -24.61 28.66
N CYS A 221 22.16 -23.38 29.14
CA CYS A 221 23.39 -22.79 29.66
C CYS A 221 23.94 -23.59 30.86
N ASP A 222 23.08 -24.00 31.80
CA ASP A 222 23.46 -24.78 32.97
C ASP A 222 24.06 -26.15 32.57
N ILE A 223 23.40 -26.86 31.65
CA ILE A 223 23.87 -28.15 31.13
C ILE A 223 25.24 -28.01 30.44
N ILE A 224 25.43 -26.94 29.63
CA ILE A 224 26.71 -26.69 28.96
C ILE A 224 27.83 -26.44 29.97
N GLN A 225 27.54 -25.74 31.08
CA GLN A 225 28.53 -25.50 32.14
C GLN A 225 28.92 -26.80 32.85
N ASP A 226 27.97 -27.68 33.13
CA ASP A 226 28.23 -28.96 33.79
C ASP A 226 29.05 -29.89 32.89
N ILE A 227 28.74 -29.99 31.59
CA ILE A 227 29.54 -30.75 30.63
C ILE A 227 30.98 -30.25 30.57
N LYS A 228 31.18 -28.92 30.56
CA LYS A 228 32.52 -28.31 30.54
C LYS A 228 33.32 -28.58 31.82
N LYS A 229 32.66 -28.75 32.97
CA LYS A 229 33.32 -29.14 34.23
C LYS A 229 33.73 -30.60 34.20
N MET A 230 32.87 -31.49 33.70
CA MET A 230 33.16 -32.92 33.58
C MET A 230 34.31 -33.22 32.61
N ALA A 231 34.43 -32.45 31.51
CA ALA A 231 35.50 -32.63 30.53
C ALA A 231 36.90 -32.13 30.99
N LYS A 232 36.99 -31.51 32.18
CA LYS A 232 38.24 -31.01 32.77
C LYS A 232 38.77 -31.87 33.93
N GLN A 233 38.10 -32.99 34.24
CA GLN A 233 38.52 -34.02 35.18
C GLN A 233 39.02 -35.24 34.42
#